data_AF-A0A921EMD7-F1
#
_entry.id   AF-A0A921EMD7-F1
#
_cell.length_a   1.000
_cell.length_b   1.000
_cell.length_c   1.000
_cell.angle_alpha   90.00
_cell.angle_beta   90.00
_cell.angle_gamma   90.00
#
_symmetry.space_group_name_H-M   'P 1'
#
loop_
_entity.id
_entity.type
_entity.pdbx_description
1 polymer ?
#
loop_
_entity_poly.entity_id
_entity_poly.type
_entity_poly.pdbx_seq_one_letter_code
_entity_poly.pdbx_strand_id
1 'polypeptide(L)'
;MRSEEQLARLLRMVPFLSSNPGVTTDEVAEAFGVTPRQVLKDLDVLQFCGLPGYLYDDLFDVDVEAVRETGTIHFRNADVLARPLRLRPAEAASLLTALRLVV
;
A
#
# COMPACT_ATOMS: atom_id res chain seq x y z
N MET A 1 16.10 5.45 -7.29
CA MET A 1 15.00 5.27 -6.32
C MET A 1 15.61 4.59 -5.12
N ARG A 2 15.75 5.26 -3.97
CA ARG A 2 16.17 4.57 -2.74
C ARG A 2 14.98 3.72 -2.30
N SER A 3 15.19 2.44 -2.04
CA SER A 3 14.17 1.48 -1.59
C SER A 3 13.36 2.00 -0.38
N GLU A 4 13.97 2.82 0.47
CA GLU A 4 13.36 3.44 1.65
C GLU A 4 12.19 4.38 1.30
N GLU A 5 12.34 5.25 0.30
CA GLU A 5 11.30 6.21 -0.11
C GLU A 5 10.07 5.49 -0.69
N GLN A 6 10.31 4.41 -1.44
CA GLN A 6 9.24 3.57 -1.96
C GLN A 6 8.53 2.84 -0.81
N LEU A 7 9.28 2.23 0.10
CA LEU A 7 8.70 1.53 1.24
C LEU A 7 7.82 2.46 2.10
N ALA A 8 8.34 3.64 2.44
CA ALA A 8 7.60 4.67 3.17
C ALA A 8 6.27 5.02 2.48
N ARG A 9 6.33 5.17 1.16
CA ARG A 9 5.17 5.51 0.34
C ARG A 9 4.15 4.38 0.30
N LEU A 10 4.58 3.13 0.10
CA LEU A 10 3.69 1.96 0.10
C LEU A 10 2.99 1.79 1.45
N LEU A 11 3.72 1.93 2.56
CA LEU A 11 3.17 1.86 3.92
C LEU A 11 2.10 2.93 4.18
N ARG A 12 2.24 4.12 3.61
CA ARG A 12 1.22 5.19 3.67
C ARG A 12 0.08 5.00 2.66
N MET A 13 0.36 4.40 1.51
CA MET A 13 -0.59 4.23 0.41
C MET A 13 -1.69 3.22 0.77
N VAL A 14 -1.33 2.12 1.41
CA VAL A 14 -2.31 1.08 1.77
C VAL A 14 -3.47 1.61 2.64
N PRO A 15 -3.24 2.24 3.81
CA PRO A 15 -4.35 2.77 4.62
C PRO A 15 -5.09 3.93 3.93
N PHE A 16 -4.42 4.70 3.07
CA PHE A 16 -5.06 5.75 2.27
C PHE A 16 -6.07 5.15 1.29
N LEU A 17 -5.66 4.16 0.50
CA LEU A 17 -6.54 3.51 -0.49
C LEU A 17 -7.73 2.81 0.18
N SER A 18 -7.51 2.13 1.31
CA SER A 18 -8.61 1.50 2.08
C SER A 18 -9.64 2.51 2.61
N SER A 19 -9.21 3.74 2.89
CA SER A 19 -10.10 4.79 3.41
C SER A 19 -10.77 5.63 2.32
N ASN A 20 -10.35 5.50 1.06
CA ASN A 20 -10.81 6.31 -0.08
C ASN A 20 -11.22 5.41 -1.26
N PRO A 21 -12.32 4.64 -1.15
CA PRO A 21 -12.76 3.76 -2.22
C PRO A 21 -13.14 4.55 -3.49
N GLY A 22 -12.63 4.11 -4.64
CA GLY A 22 -12.91 4.75 -5.94
C GLY A 22 -12.07 6.01 -6.21
N VAL A 23 -11.05 6.29 -5.40
CA VAL A 23 -10.09 7.37 -5.67
C VAL A 23 -9.40 7.15 -7.01
N THR A 24 -9.13 8.23 -7.72
CA THR A 24 -8.44 8.18 -9.01
C THR A 24 -6.93 8.16 -8.84
N THR A 25 -6.24 7.66 -9.86
CA THR A 25 -4.77 7.63 -9.91
C THR A 25 -4.18 9.04 -9.80
N ASP A 26 -4.85 10.06 -10.34
CA ASP A 26 -4.41 11.46 -10.29
C ASP A 26 -4.56 12.05 -8.89
N GLU A 27 -5.67 11.78 -8.19
CA GLU A 27 -5.87 12.21 -6.80
C GLU A 27 -4.86 11.57 -5.85
N VAL A 28 -4.53 10.28 -6.05
CA VAL A 28 -3.46 9.63 -5.29
C VAL A 28 -2.10 10.27 -5.62
N ALA A 29 -1.83 10.54 -6.89
CA ALA A 29 -0.58 11.17 -7.30
C ALA A 29 -0.40 12.55 -6.63
N GLU A 30 -1.46 13.36 -6.58
CA GLU A 30 -1.48 14.65 -5.87
C GLU A 30 -1.25 14.48 -4.38
N ALA A 31 -2.01 13.60 -3.70
CA ALA A 31 -1.90 13.39 -2.26
C ALA A 31 -0.52 12.88 -1.81
N PHE A 32 0.21 12.19 -2.69
CA PHE A 32 1.51 11.61 -2.41
C PHE A 32 2.68 12.39 -3.02
N GLY A 33 2.42 13.45 -3.79
CA GLY A 33 3.45 14.26 -4.46
C GLY A 33 4.27 13.45 -5.47
N VAL A 34 3.64 12.49 -6.16
CA VAL A 34 4.27 11.63 -7.17
C VAL A 34 3.55 11.74 -8.50
N THR A 35 4.02 11.04 -9.53
CA THR A 35 3.33 10.99 -10.83
C THR A 35 2.28 9.87 -10.85
N PRO A 36 1.21 9.97 -11.66
CA PRO A 36 0.26 8.88 -11.85
C PRO A 36 0.93 7.57 -12.29
N ARG A 37 1.97 7.69 -13.13
CA ARG A 37 2.81 6.54 -13.53
C ARG A 37 3.52 5.88 -12.34
N GLN A 38 3.93 6.65 -11.34
CA GLN A 38 4.53 6.08 -10.14
C GLN A 38 3.49 5.39 -9.26
N VAL A 39 2.26 5.93 -9.17
CA VAL A 39 1.14 5.28 -8.48
C VAL A 39 0.88 3.90 -9.11
N LEU A 40 0.78 3.81 -10.44
CA LEU A 40 0.61 2.53 -11.12
C LEU A 40 1.72 1.52 -10.81
N LYS A 41 2.99 1.97 -10.78
CA LYS A 41 4.12 1.10 -10.39
C LYS A 41 4.05 0.64 -8.93
N ASP A 42 3.48 1.44 -8.05
CA ASP A 42 3.32 1.09 -6.65
C ASP A 42 2.16 0.08 -6.48
N LEU A 43 1.05 0.26 -7.22
CA LEU A 43 -0.02 -0.72 -7.31
C LEU A 43 0.47 -2.06 -7.89
N ASP A 44 1.37 -2.01 -8.88
CA ASP A 44 2.01 -3.20 -9.45
C ASP A 44 2.74 -4.03 -8.39
N VAL A 45 3.26 -3.40 -7.32
CA VAL A 45 3.90 -4.09 -6.18
C VAL A 45 2.86 -4.55 -5.16
N LEU A 46 1.88 -3.69 -4.84
CA LEU A 46 0.88 -3.97 -3.80
C LEU A 46 0.01 -5.18 -4.14
N GLN A 47 -0.31 -5.43 -5.41
CA GLN A 47 -1.11 -6.60 -5.81
C GLN A 47 -0.48 -7.95 -5.42
N PHE A 48 0.82 -7.97 -5.11
CA PHE A 48 1.53 -9.17 -4.63
C PHE A 48 1.82 -9.15 -3.13
N CYS A 49 1.29 -8.16 -2.41
CA CYS A 49 1.41 -8.04 -0.96
C CYS A 49 0.12 -8.53 -0.28
N GLY A 50 0.21 -8.96 0.98
CA GLY A 50 -0.93 -9.44 1.75
C GLY A 50 -0.54 -10.42 2.86
N LEU A 51 -1.43 -11.35 3.16
CA LEU A 51 -1.21 -12.46 4.08
C LEU A 51 -0.21 -13.49 3.51
N PRO A 52 0.58 -14.13 4.39
CA PRO A 52 1.43 -15.26 3.99
C PRO A 52 0.56 -16.48 3.65
N GLY A 53 0.79 -17.08 2.48
CA GLY A 53 -0.01 -18.23 2.00
C GLY A 53 -0.18 -18.26 0.49
N TYR A 54 -0.09 -17.10 -0.16
CA TYR A 54 -0.20 -16.91 -1.62
C TYR A 54 -1.51 -17.45 -2.23
N LEU A 55 -2.55 -17.68 -1.43
CA LEU A 55 -3.87 -17.95 -1.96
C LEU A 55 -4.49 -16.64 -2.46
N TYR A 56 -5.42 -16.72 -3.42
CA TYR A 56 -6.00 -15.53 -4.05
C TYR A 56 -6.65 -14.56 -3.04
N ASP A 57 -7.26 -15.08 -1.97
CA ASP A 57 -7.88 -14.25 -0.92
C ASP A 57 -6.88 -13.67 0.10
N ASP A 58 -5.62 -14.08 0.04
CA ASP A 58 -4.58 -13.59 0.95
C ASP A 58 -3.96 -12.28 0.47
N LEU A 59 -4.03 -11.96 -0.83
CA LEU A 59 -3.38 -10.78 -1.41
C LEU A 59 -4.30 -9.56 -1.45
N PHE A 60 -3.70 -8.37 -1.46
CA PHE A 60 -4.43 -7.14 -1.79
C PHE A 60 -4.96 -7.23 -3.21
N ASP A 61 -6.25 -7.01 -3.36
CA ASP A 61 -6.93 -7.12 -4.64
C ASP A 61 -7.05 -5.72 -5.25
N VAL A 62 -6.29 -5.51 -6.31
CA VAL A 62 -6.36 -4.35 -7.20
C VAL A 62 -6.19 -4.81 -8.64
N ASP A 63 -7.18 -4.49 -9.49
CA ASP A 63 -7.08 -4.73 -10.93
C ASP A 63 -6.30 -3.59 -11.58
N VAL A 64 -4.98 -3.75 -11.65
CA VAL A 64 -4.10 -2.68 -12.16
C VAL A 64 -4.37 -2.38 -13.64
N GLU A 65 -4.79 -3.36 -14.43
CA GLU A 65 -5.11 -3.13 -15.84
C GLU A 65 -6.39 -2.32 -15.99
N ALA A 66 -7.45 -2.64 -15.23
CA ALA A 66 -8.65 -1.80 -15.19
C ALA A 66 -8.35 -0.37 -14.70
N VAL A 67 -7.41 -0.20 -13.76
CA VAL A 67 -6.94 1.12 -13.32
C VAL A 67 -6.24 1.87 -14.45
N ARG A 68 -5.43 1.19 -15.29
CA ARG A 68 -4.78 1.82 -16.46
C ARG A 68 -5.81 2.32 -17.48
N GLU A 69 -6.93 1.63 -17.63
CA GLU A 69 -8.00 1.99 -18.58
C GLU A 69 -8.91 3.09 -18.05
N THR A 70 -9.31 3.00 -16.78
CA THR A 70 -10.36 3.86 -16.20
C THR A 70 -9.83 4.96 -15.28
N GLY A 71 -8.58 4.84 -14.84
CA GLY A 71 -7.96 5.71 -13.82
C GLY A 71 -8.49 5.49 -12.41
N THR A 72 -9.54 4.69 -12.21
CA THR A 72 -10.24 4.51 -10.92
C THR A 72 -9.68 3.34 -10.15
N ILE A 73 -9.37 3.54 -8.87
CA ILE A 73 -8.75 2.51 -8.02
C ILE A 73 -9.80 1.84 -7.13
N HIS A 74 -9.98 0.54 -7.36
CA HIS A 74 -10.73 -0.35 -6.48
C HIS A 74 -9.73 -1.22 -5.71
N PHE A 75 -9.54 -0.90 -4.42
CA PHE A 75 -8.59 -1.59 -3.54
C PHE A 75 -9.34 -2.41 -2.49
N ARG A 76 -9.12 -3.73 -2.48
CA ARG A 76 -9.85 -4.72 -1.65
C ARG A 76 -8.89 -5.61 -0.86
N ASN A 77 -9.44 -6.44 0.02
CA ASN A 77 -8.70 -7.38 0.90
C ASN A 77 -7.68 -6.71 1.84
N ALA A 78 -7.87 -5.43 2.17
CA ALA A 78 -7.00 -4.69 3.07
C ALA A 78 -7.39 -4.83 4.55
N ASP A 79 -8.50 -5.51 4.85
CA ASP A 79 -9.04 -5.68 6.22
C ASP A 79 -8.08 -6.40 7.17
N VAL A 80 -7.13 -7.17 6.62
CA VAL A 80 -6.03 -7.77 7.38
C VAL A 80 -5.25 -6.72 8.17
N LEU A 81 -5.10 -5.51 7.65
CA LEU A 81 -4.39 -4.41 8.32
C LEU A 81 -5.28 -3.59 9.25
N ALA A 82 -6.60 -3.81 9.25
CA ALA A 82 -7.53 -3.14 10.17
C ALA A 82 -7.45 -3.70 11.60
N ARG A 83 -6.82 -4.88 11.78
CA ARG A 83 -6.64 -5.49 13.10
C ARG A 83 -5.41 -4.90 13.82
N PRO A 84 -5.54 -4.47 15.09
CA PRO A 84 -4.39 -4.00 15.86
C PRO A 84 -3.28 -5.05 15.93
N LEU A 85 -2.05 -4.66 15.57
CA LEU A 85 -0.89 -5.55 15.66
C LEU A 85 -0.60 -5.90 17.13
N ARG A 86 -0.51 -7.20 17.42
CA ARG A 86 -0.06 -7.70 18.73
C ARG A 86 1.45 -7.92 18.70
N LEU A 87 2.20 -6.85 18.94
CA LEU A 87 3.66 -6.88 18.95
C LEU A 87 4.19 -7.21 20.35
N ARG A 88 5.20 -8.08 20.42
CA ARG A 88 6.04 -8.26 21.60
C ARG A 88 6.93 -7.02 21.79
N PRO A 89 7.40 -6.71 23.02
CA PRO A 89 8.24 -5.53 23.27
C PRO A 89 9.46 -5.41 22.34
N ALA A 90 10.13 -6.53 22.03
CA ALA A 90 11.28 -6.54 21.12
C ALA A 90 10.90 -6.25 19.66
N GLU A 91 9.73 -6.71 19.21
CA GLU A 91 9.22 -6.43 17.86
C GLU A 91 8.82 -4.96 17.74
N ALA A 92 8.14 -4.43 18.76
CA ALA A 92 7.79 -3.02 18.81
C ALA A 92 9.04 -2.12 18.83
N ALA A 93 10.06 -2.44 19.62
CA ALA A 93 11.32 -1.68 19.65
C ALA A 93 12.06 -1.71 18.30
N SER A 94 12.09 -2.88 17.64
CA SER A 94 12.69 -3.05 16.31
C SER A 94 11.94 -2.20 15.27
N LEU A 95 10.61 -2.27 15.24
CA LEU A 95 9.79 -1.50 14.31
C LEU A 95 9.89 0.01 14.58
N LEU A 96 9.90 0.45 15.83
CA LEU A 96 10.09 1.87 16.18
C LEU A 96 11.46 2.38 15.71
N THR A 97 12.50 1.57 15.82
CA THR A 97 13.84 1.92 15.34
C THR A 97 13.85 2.00 13.81
N ALA A 98 13.27 1.01 13.13
CA ALA A 98 13.16 1.01 11.67
C ALA A 98 12.34 2.20 11.15
N LEU A 99 11.23 2.54 11.80
CA LEU A 99 10.40 3.70 11.43
C LEU A 99 11.16 5.02 11.55
N ARG A 100 12.00 5.19 12.58
CA ARG A 100 12.86 6.37 12.74
C ARG A 100 13.93 6.50 11.65
N LEU A 101 14.21 5.43 10.91
CA LEU A 101 15.14 5.48 9.77
C LEU A 101 14.43 5.87 8.46
N VAL A 102 13.09 5.79 8.43
CA VAL A 102 12.27 5.97 7.22
C VAL A 102 11.44 7.27 7.26
N VAL A 103 11.35 7.93 8.42
CA VAL A 103 10.73 9.26 8.65
C VAL A 103 11.80 10.28 8.92
#